data_AF-L7M8G3-F1
#
_entry.id   AF-L7M8G3-F1
#
_cell.length_a   1.000
_cell.length_b   1.000
_cell.length_c   1.000
_cell.angle_alpha   90.00
_cell.angle_beta   90.00
_cell.angle_gamma   90.00
#
_symmetry.space_group_name_H-M   'P 1'
#
loop_
_entity.id
_entity.type
_entity.pdbx_description
1 polymer ?
#
loop_
_entity_poly.entity_id
_entity_poly.type
_entity_poly.pdbx_seq_one_letter_code
_entity_poly.pdbx_strand_id
1 'polypeptide(L)'
;MASLLKTGIIVLAVIAGTKRCLAVEGEAVIQTSAEKVVEEVSDSVQDSSPVKNDFEKFWEKNNRAWRQRTTDTTYIECSGFRLDHINTSGVVLSTSALDHRGKVDFDYPFFWEFRKKNSLFSDRYYGRFVKYLELMNRDETCAVTKDYPWHTNYERGKEGYEKLSEEEKQKCKGASMDNLFDVDKLACEFLLIGDNTYIARGNVYYDLLVSDGTTGDKPVDCESTYETKRKEPTQAQRPNYEPYTEKCKTASAIV
;
A
#
# COMPACT_ATOMS: atom_id res chain seq x y z
N MET A 1 42.60 -59.38 3.03
CA MET A 1 41.23 -59.86 2.73
C MET A 1 40.25 -58.74 3.05
N ALA A 2 39.34 -58.47 2.12
CA ALA A 2 38.30 -57.46 2.20
C ALA A 2 37.37 -57.68 3.41
N SER A 3 36.76 -56.61 3.94
CA SER A 3 35.33 -56.34 3.69
C SER A 3 34.70 -55.37 4.72
N LEU A 4 34.13 -54.30 4.15
CA LEU A 4 32.85 -53.64 4.44
C LEU A 4 32.62 -52.71 5.65
N LEU A 5 32.16 -51.52 5.26
CA LEU A 5 31.59 -50.40 6.00
C LEU A 5 30.44 -50.78 6.95
N LYS A 6 30.23 -49.94 7.97
CA LYS A 6 28.91 -49.35 8.26
C LYS A 6 29.06 -48.03 9.02
N THR A 7 28.75 -46.94 8.33
CA THR A 7 28.59 -45.58 8.84
C THR A 7 27.30 -45.50 9.66
N GLY A 8 27.38 -45.06 10.92
CA GLY A 8 26.23 -44.75 11.77
C GLY A 8 26.32 -43.30 12.21
N ILE A 9 25.38 -42.47 11.77
CA ILE A 9 25.25 -41.07 12.15
C ILE A 9 24.65 -40.99 13.55
N ILE A 10 25.35 -40.33 14.48
CA ILE A 10 24.84 -40.00 15.81
C ILE A 10 24.30 -38.57 15.75
N VAL A 11 22.97 -38.43 15.79
CA VAL A 11 22.32 -37.13 16.07
C VAL A 11 22.07 -37.06 17.57
N LEU A 12 22.88 -36.27 18.27
CA LEU A 12 22.68 -35.94 19.68
C LEU A 12 21.68 -34.79 19.77
N ALA A 13 20.45 -35.12 20.17
CA ALA A 13 19.49 -34.15 20.65
C ALA A 13 19.90 -33.68 22.06
N VAL A 14 20.24 -32.40 22.20
CA VAL A 14 20.32 -31.74 23.51
C VAL A 14 19.04 -30.93 23.69
N ILE A 15 18.13 -31.52 24.46
CA ILE A 15 16.99 -30.85 25.06
C ILE A 15 17.48 -30.23 26.37
N ALA A 16 17.38 -28.91 26.48
CA ALA A 16 17.27 -28.24 27.77
C ALA A 16 16.33 -27.03 27.59
N GLY A 17 15.12 -27.14 28.17
CA GLY A 17 14.26 -26.00 28.49
C GLY A 17 14.91 -25.13 29.58
N THR A 18 14.39 -23.96 29.95
CA THR A 18 12.98 -23.55 30.00
C THR A 18 12.82 -22.04 29.99
N LYS A 19 11.68 -21.62 29.43
CA LYS A 19 10.99 -20.34 29.54
C LYS A 19 10.91 -19.82 30.99
N ARG A 20 10.92 -18.48 31.13
CA ARG A 20 10.00 -17.77 32.03
C ARG A 20 9.19 -16.79 31.20
N CYS A 21 8.02 -17.24 30.79
CA CYS A 21 6.88 -16.38 30.50
C CYS A 21 6.20 -16.03 31.83
N LEU A 22 5.84 -14.77 32.04
CA LEU A 22 4.56 -14.48 32.66
C LEU A 22 3.59 -14.23 31.51
N ALA A 23 2.66 -15.16 31.37
CA ALA A 23 1.55 -15.10 30.44
C ALA A 23 0.53 -14.07 30.93
N VAL A 24 -0.02 -13.30 30.01
CA VAL A 24 -1.48 -13.14 29.92
C VAL A 24 -1.82 -13.42 28.46
N GLU A 25 -2.70 -14.40 28.28
CA GLU A 25 -3.10 -15.02 27.03
C GLU A 25 -3.87 -14.05 26.12
N GLY A 26 -3.63 -14.18 24.82
CA GLY A 26 -4.32 -13.49 23.74
C GLY A 26 -3.59 -13.78 22.44
N GLU A 27 -4.01 -14.85 21.76
CA GLU A 27 -3.38 -15.46 20.59
C GLU A 27 -3.02 -14.45 19.49
N ALA A 28 -1.73 -14.21 19.30
CA ALA A 28 -1.20 -13.62 18.08
C ALA A 28 -1.14 -14.70 17.00
N VAL A 29 -2.19 -14.77 16.19
CA VAL A 29 -2.15 -15.52 14.93
C VAL A 29 -1.27 -14.74 13.95
N ILE A 30 -0.03 -15.21 13.79
CA ILE A 30 0.83 -14.86 12.67
C ILE A 30 0.21 -15.52 11.43
N GLN A 31 -0.50 -14.76 10.61
CA GLN A 31 -1.00 -15.24 9.31
C GLN A 31 -0.09 -14.74 8.19
N THR A 32 0.91 -15.55 7.89
CA THR A 32 1.45 -15.73 6.53
C THR A 32 0.32 -16.17 5.60
N SER A 33 -0.25 -15.25 4.83
CA SER A 33 -1.18 -15.56 3.74
C SER A 33 -0.41 -15.63 2.42
N ALA A 34 0.27 -16.75 2.22
CA ALA A 34 0.80 -17.16 0.92
C ALA A 34 0.52 -18.65 0.70
N GLU A 35 -0.76 -19.04 0.73
CA GLU A 35 -1.27 -20.23 0.05
C GLU A 35 -2.80 -20.22 0.10
N LYS A 36 -3.44 -19.89 -1.02
CA LYS A 36 -4.79 -20.37 -1.26
C LYS A 36 -4.83 -20.97 -2.66
N VAL A 37 -4.79 -22.30 -2.65
CA VAL A 37 -4.96 -23.19 -3.79
C VAL A 37 -6.29 -22.91 -4.48
N VAL A 38 -6.21 -22.91 -5.80
CA VAL A 38 -7.28 -22.74 -6.78
C VAL A 38 -8.18 -23.99 -6.82
N GLU A 39 -9.49 -23.78 -6.73
CA GLU A 39 -10.60 -24.57 -7.33
C GLU A 39 -11.94 -24.01 -6.78
N GLU A 40 -13.08 -24.00 -7.46
CA GLU A 40 -13.48 -23.58 -8.79
C GLU A 40 -15.02 -23.33 -8.70
N VAL A 41 -15.53 -22.35 -9.47
CA VAL A 41 -16.91 -22.18 -9.99
C VAL A 41 -18.12 -22.10 -9.03
N SER A 42 -18.73 -20.90 -8.97
CA SER A 42 -20.19 -20.80 -9.16
C SER A 42 -20.53 -19.51 -9.91
N ASP A 43 -21.29 -19.66 -10.99
CA ASP A 43 -21.71 -18.65 -11.96
C ASP A 43 -22.32 -17.38 -11.34
N SER A 44 -21.78 -16.22 -11.72
CA SER A 44 -22.60 -15.05 -12.03
C SER A 44 -21.81 -13.99 -12.81
N VAL A 45 -22.28 -13.76 -14.05
CA VAL A 45 -22.03 -12.60 -14.93
C VAL A 45 -20.60 -12.47 -15.46
N GLN A 46 -20.40 -13.04 -16.66
CA GLN A 46 -19.41 -12.58 -17.63
C GLN A 46 -19.65 -11.10 -17.88
N ASP A 47 -18.74 -10.26 -17.39
CA ASP A 47 -18.52 -8.95 -17.96
C ASP A 47 -17.08 -8.89 -18.47
N SER A 48 -17.01 -8.69 -19.78
CA SER A 48 -15.89 -8.37 -20.67
C SER A 48 -14.47 -8.23 -20.08
N SER A 49 -13.51 -8.85 -20.76
CA SER A 49 -12.02 -8.76 -20.66
C SER A 49 -11.42 -7.98 -19.48
N PRO A 50 -10.44 -8.54 -18.74
CA PRO A 50 -9.82 -7.83 -17.63
C PRO A 50 -9.24 -6.50 -18.14
N VAL A 51 -9.86 -5.38 -17.75
CA VAL A 51 -9.32 -4.05 -17.99
C VAL A 51 -7.99 -4.02 -17.24
N LYS A 52 -6.87 -4.15 -17.98
CA LYS A 52 -5.52 -4.19 -17.42
C LYS A 52 -5.34 -2.94 -16.56
N ASN A 53 -5.03 -3.13 -15.28
CA ASN A 53 -4.84 -2.02 -14.36
C ASN A 53 -3.59 -1.26 -14.78
N ASP A 54 -3.69 0.05 -15.04
CA ASP A 54 -2.53 0.80 -15.54
C ASP A 54 -1.37 0.88 -14.53
N PHE A 55 -1.61 0.62 -13.23
CA PHE A 55 -0.53 0.41 -12.28
C PHE A 55 0.31 -0.83 -12.60
N GLU A 56 -0.29 -1.88 -13.16
CA GLU A 56 0.45 -3.07 -13.59
C GLU A 56 1.49 -2.69 -14.64
N LYS A 57 1.12 -1.90 -15.65
CA LYS A 57 2.03 -1.43 -16.70
C LYS A 57 3.17 -0.59 -16.13
N PHE A 58 2.84 0.33 -15.21
CA PHE A 58 3.84 1.16 -14.54
C PHE A 58 4.88 0.29 -13.82
N TRP A 59 4.44 -0.72 -13.06
CA TRP A 59 5.35 -1.56 -12.29
C TRP A 59 6.03 -2.66 -13.13
N GLU A 60 5.44 -3.13 -14.23
CA GLU A 60 6.10 -4.03 -15.20
C GLU A 60 7.36 -3.38 -15.80
N LYS A 61 7.37 -2.05 -15.95
CA LYS A 61 8.49 -1.30 -16.52
C LYS A 61 9.49 -0.79 -15.50
N ASN A 62 9.03 -0.43 -14.30
CA ASN A 62 9.84 0.28 -13.32
C ASN A 62 10.04 -0.55 -12.06
N ASN A 63 11.31 -0.84 -11.74
CA ASN A 63 11.65 -1.53 -10.49
C ASN A 63 11.67 -0.59 -9.27
N ARG A 64 11.69 0.73 -9.50
CA ARG A 64 11.72 1.75 -8.44
C ARG A 64 11.11 3.05 -8.94
N ALA A 65 10.33 3.70 -8.07
CA ALA A 65 9.81 5.04 -8.30
C ALA A 65 9.93 5.88 -7.03
N TRP A 66 10.32 7.14 -7.19
CA TRP A 66 10.45 8.10 -6.09
C TRP A 66 9.26 9.03 -6.04
N ARG A 67 8.87 9.41 -4.82
CA ARG A 67 8.00 10.57 -4.64
C ARG A 67 8.81 11.82 -4.94
N GLN A 68 8.58 12.43 -6.09
CA GLN A 68 9.17 13.73 -6.42
C GLN A 68 8.45 14.85 -5.68
N ARG A 69 7.13 14.73 -5.56
CA ARG A 69 6.29 15.63 -4.76
C ARG A 69 5.21 14.84 -4.04
N THR A 70 4.78 15.34 -2.88
CA THR A 70 3.64 14.78 -2.16
C THR A 70 2.90 15.83 -1.35
N THR A 71 1.58 15.67 -1.21
CA THR A 71 0.75 16.40 -0.23
C THR A 71 0.44 15.59 1.02
N ASP A 72 1.09 14.44 1.19
CA ASP A 72 1.05 13.70 2.45
C ASP A 72 1.57 14.62 3.56
N THR A 73 0.91 14.58 4.72
CA THR A 73 1.29 15.35 5.90
C THR A 73 2.63 14.92 6.50
N THR A 74 3.17 13.77 6.10
CA THR A 74 4.45 13.25 6.61
C THR A 74 5.58 13.50 5.62
N TYR A 75 6.48 14.43 5.92
CA TYR A 75 7.72 14.57 5.15
C TYR A 75 8.68 13.42 5.49
N ILE A 76 8.97 12.58 4.50
CA ILE A 76 9.98 11.53 4.58
C ILE A 76 10.96 11.73 3.42
N GLU A 77 12.16 12.21 3.72
CA GLU A 77 13.23 12.40 2.73
C GLU A 77 13.59 11.07 2.06
N CYS A 78 13.77 11.10 0.74
CA CYS A 78 13.97 9.93 -0.11
C CYS A 78 12.87 8.87 0.05
N SER A 79 11.63 9.31 0.17
CA SER A 79 10.50 8.41 0.12
C SER A 79 10.09 8.03 -1.30
N GLY A 80 9.66 6.79 -1.45
CA GLY A 80 9.43 6.15 -2.72
C GLY A 80 9.06 4.69 -2.51
N PHE A 81 9.08 3.94 -3.60
CA PHE A 81 8.72 2.53 -3.63
C PHE A 81 9.72 1.75 -4.48
N ARG A 82 10.09 0.57 -4.01
CA ARG A 82 10.76 -0.46 -4.80
C ARG A 82 9.79 -1.60 -5.05
N LEU A 83 9.76 -2.09 -6.28
CA LEU A 83 9.06 -3.31 -6.63
C LEU A 83 9.85 -4.52 -6.16
N ASP A 84 9.24 -5.36 -5.33
CA ASP A 84 9.85 -6.62 -4.93
C ASP A 84 9.27 -7.79 -5.74
N HIS A 85 7.97 -7.74 -6.07
CA HIS A 85 7.29 -8.75 -6.87
C HIS A 85 6.04 -8.20 -7.56
N ILE A 86 5.67 -8.76 -8.71
CA ILE A 86 4.43 -8.46 -9.43
C ILE A 86 3.82 -9.77 -9.96
N ASN A 87 2.50 -9.87 -9.88
CA ASN A 87 1.72 -10.94 -10.47
C ASN A 87 0.35 -10.42 -10.93
N THR A 88 -0.49 -11.32 -11.45
CA THR A 88 -1.81 -10.97 -12.00
C THR A 88 -2.79 -10.37 -11.00
N SER A 89 -2.55 -10.54 -9.69
CA SER A 89 -3.42 -10.02 -8.63
C SER A 89 -2.93 -8.71 -8.04
N GLY A 90 -1.65 -8.34 -8.19
CA GLY A 90 -1.10 -7.16 -7.54
C GLY A 90 0.41 -7.05 -7.58
N VAL A 91 0.92 -6.09 -6.81
CA VAL A 91 2.34 -5.79 -6.63
C VAL A 91 2.74 -5.81 -5.17
N VAL A 92 3.96 -6.24 -4.88
CA VAL A 92 4.58 -6.11 -3.57
C VAL A 92 5.56 -4.95 -3.65
N LEU A 93 5.32 -3.92 -2.83
CA LEU A 93 6.12 -2.70 -2.81
C LEU A 93 6.72 -2.47 -1.41
N SER A 94 8.04 -2.31 -1.36
CA SER A 94 8.75 -1.80 -0.18
C SER A 94 8.84 -0.28 -0.24
N THR A 95 8.57 0.40 0.88
CA THR A 95 8.69 1.86 0.97
C THR A 95 10.09 2.28 1.39
N SER A 96 10.61 3.34 0.78
CA SER A 96 11.93 3.86 1.14
C SER A 96 11.89 5.03 2.13
N ALA A 97 12.99 5.18 2.89
CA ALA A 97 13.31 6.38 3.66
C ALA A 97 14.84 6.48 3.83
N LEU A 98 15.36 7.66 4.20
CA LEU A 98 16.73 7.76 4.71
C LEU A 98 16.83 7.17 6.12
N ASP A 99 17.79 6.27 6.33
CA ASP A 99 18.18 5.79 7.65
C ASP A 99 19.00 6.84 8.42
N HIS A 100 19.25 6.58 9.70
CA HIS A 100 20.04 7.44 10.58
C HIS A 100 21.50 7.65 10.12
N ARG A 101 21.99 6.87 9.14
CA ARG A 101 23.33 6.98 8.54
C ARG A 101 23.31 7.68 7.19
N GLY A 102 22.15 8.17 6.75
CA GLY A 102 21.97 8.82 5.46
C GLY A 102 21.99 7.86 4.27
N LYS A 103 21.74 6.56 4.50
CA LYS A 103 21.53 5.57 3.43
C LYS A 103 20.04 5.41 3.15
N VAL A 104 19.68 5.10 1.91
CA VAL A 104 18.29 4.71 1.62
C VAL A 104 18.07 3.30 2.16
N ASP A 105 17.11 3.18 3.06
CA ASP A 105 16.61 1.90 3.54
C ASP A 105 15.23 1.64 2.93
N PHE A 106 14.91 0.36 2.73
CA PHE A 106 13.62 -0.09 2.24
C PHE A 106 12.96 -0.91 3.34
N ASP A 107 11.89 -0.35 3.90
CA ASP A 107 11.14 -0.94 5.00
C ASP A 107 10.18 -2.05 4.50
N TYR A 108 9.43 -2.65 5.42
CA TYR A 108 8.58 -3.82 5.20
C TYR A 108 7.75 -3.75 3.90
N PRO A 109 7.80 -4.82 3.08
CA PRO A 109 7.03 -4.91 1.86
C PRO A 109 5.53 -5.02 2.17
N PHE A 110 4.72 -4.26 1.43
CA PHE A 110 3.27 -4.39 1.47
C PHE A 110 2.76 -4.93 0.13
N PHE A 111 1.86 -5.92 0.20
CA PHE A 111 1.10 -6.33 -0.98
C PHE A 111 0.01 -5.30 -1.26
N TRP A 112 -0.08 -4.91 -2.53
CA TRP A 112 -1.07 -4.02 -3.08
C TRP A 112 -1.83 -4.76 -4.18
N GLU A 113 -3.09 -5.07 -3.91
CA GLU A 113 -3.95 -5.80 -4.83
C GLU A 113 -4.53 -4.87 -5.89
N PHE A 114 -4.52 -5.29 -7.15
CA PHE A 114 -5.15 -4.58 -8.25
C PHE A 114 -6.67 -4.64 -8.14
N ARG A 115 -7.30 -3.49 -8.34
CA ARG A 115 -8.76 -3.35 -8.38
C ARG A 115 -9.21 -2.57 -9.62
N LYS A 116 -10.53 -2.52 -9.80
CA LYS A 116 -11.17 -1.75 -10.86
C LYS A 116 -10.78 -0.27 -10.76
N LYS A 117 -11.01 0.49 -11.84
CA LYS A 117 -10.76 1.95 -11.91
C LYS A 117 -9.30 2.33 -11.67
N ASN A 118 -8.35 1.53 -12.17
CA ASN A 118 -6.91 1.76 -12.01
C ASN A 118 -6.54 2.09 -10.57
N SER A 119 -7.01 1.27 -9.64
CA SER A 119 -6.74 1.42 -8.23
C SER A 119 -5.98 0.24 -7.68
N LEU A 120 -5.23 0.48 -6.62
CA LEU A 120 -4.57 -0.55 -5.84
C LEU A 120 -4.89 -0.34 -4.37
N PHE A 121 -4.93 -1.42 -3.59
CA PHE A 121 -5.10 -1.28 -2.16
C PHE A 121 -4.27 -2.26 -1.37
N SER A 122 -3.95 -1.87 -0.16
CA SER A 122 -3.21 -2.70 0.79
C SER A 122 -3.96 -2.72 2.11
N ASP A 123 -4.27 -3.94 2.57
CA ASP A 123 -4.75 -4.17 3.92
C ASP A 123 -3.59 -4.29 4.88
N ARG A 124 -3.68 -3.54 5.97
CA ARG A 124 -2.71 -3.53 7.07
C ARG A 124 -3.48 -3.69 8.37
N TYR A 125 -2.78 -4.11 9.42
CA TYR A 125 -3.41 -4.31 10.74
C TYR A 125 -4.09 -3.04 11.29
N TYR A 126 -3.66 -1.86 10.83
CA TYR A 126 -4.15 -0.55 11.27
C TYR A 126 -5.03 0.16 10.24
N GLY A 127 -5.37 -0.48 9.12
CA GLY A 127 -6.20 0.15 8.10
C GLY A 127 -6.07 -0.40 6.70
N ARG A 128 -6.92 0.10 5.80
CA ARG A 128 -6.84 -0.11 4.36
C ARG A 128 -6.33 1.16 3.69
N PHE A 129 -5.39 1.01 2.77
CA PHE A 129 -4.82 2.11 2.02
C PHE A 129 -5.22 1.91 0.57
N VAL A 130 -5.94 2.88 -0.01
CA VAL A 130 -6.39 2.81 -1.40
C VAL A 130 -5.69 3.89 -2.20
N LYS A 131 -5.07 3.53 -3.33
CA LYS A 131 -4.41 4.46 -4.24
C LYS A 131 -5.08 4.39 -5.61
N TYR A 132 -5.50 5.53 -6.13
CA TYR A 132 -6.05 5.69 -7.48
C TYR A 132 -5.00 6.31 -8.38
N LEU A 133 -4.93 5.84 -9.63
CA LEU A 133 -4.12 6.48 -10.66
C LEU A 133 -4.91 7.64 -11.27
N GLU A 134 -4.44 8.87 -11.09
CA GLU A 134 -5.01 10.05 -11.73
C GLU A 134 -4.44 10.24 -13.14
N LEU A 135 -3.17 9.89 -13.33
CA LEU A 135 -2.48 9.92 -14.61
C LEU A 135 -1.27 8.98 -14.57
N MET A 136 -0.98 8.34 -15.69
CA MET A 136 0.34 7.82 -16.03
C MET A 136 0.76 8.45 -17.36
N ASN A 137 1.99 8.94 -17.45
CA ASN A 137 2.48 9.51 -18.71
C ASN A 137 2.62 8.42 -19.78
N ARG A 138 2.70 8.83 -21.05
CA ARG A 138 2.78 7.89 -22.19
C ARG A 138 3.96 6.93 -22.10
N ASP A 139 5.10 7.40 -21.57
CA ASP A 139 6.31 6.60 -21.46
C ASP A 139 6.34 5.78 -20.17
N GLU A 140 5.29 5.81 -19.34
CA GLU A 140 5.13 5.02 -18.12
C GLU A 140 6.27 5.26 -17.11
N THR A 141 6.99 6.37 -17.22
CA THR A 141 8.09 6.76 -16.33
C THR A 141 7.61 7.64 -15.18
N CYS A 142 6.35 8.07 -15.22
CA CYS A 142 5.75 8.93 -14.23
C CYS A 142 4.27 8.61 -13.99
N ALA A 143 3.83 8.72 -12.74
CA ALA A 143 2.44 8.57 -12.33
C ALA A 143 2.04 9.64 -11.32
N VAL A 144 0.81 10.12 -11.42
CA VAL A 144 0.14 10.94 -10.39
C VAL A 144 -0.89 10.08 -9.72
N THR A 145 -0.84 10.01 -8.39
CA THR A 145 -1.73 9.13 -7.63
C THR A 145 -2.50 9.89 -6.57
N LYS A 146 -3.72 9.45 -6.28
CA LYS A 146 -4.56 9.94 -5.21
C LYS A 146 -4.76 8.84 -4.16
N ASP A 147 -4.38 9.12 -2.94
CA ASP A 147 -4.27 8.15 -1.88
C ASP A 147 -5.30 8.42 -0.78
N TYR A 148 -6.03 7.37 -0.39
CA TYR A 148 -7.05 7.35 0.64
C TYR A 148 -6.62 6.39 1.76
N PRO A 149 -5.97 6.89 2.83
CA PRO A 149 -5.76 6.10 4.02
C PRO A 149 -7.08 5.97 4.80
N TRP A 150 -7.43 4.75 5.18
CA TRP A 150 -8.62 4.43 5.97
C TRP A 150 -8.21 3.63 7.19
N HIS A 151 -8.38 4.20 8.39
CA HIS A 151 -7.92 3.60 9.64
C HIS A 151 -9.05 2.86 10.34
N THR A 152 -8.85 1.56 10.57
CA THR A 152 -9.86 0.66 11.14
C THR A 152 -9.91 0.75 12.67
N ASN A 153 -11.11 0.63 13.24
CA ASN A 153 -11.42 0.61 14.67
C ASN A 153 -10.87 1.82 15.44
N TYR A 154 -10.85 2.98 14.79
CA TYR A 154 -10.40 4.22 15.39
C TYR A 154 -11.55 4.88 16.18
N GLU A 155 -11.33 5.27 17.44
CA GLU A 155 -12.39 5.86 18.29
C GLU A 155 -13.01 7.09 17.64
N ARG A 156 -12.21 7.95 17.01
CA ARG A 156 -12.71 9.08 16.21
C ARG A 156 -13.61 8.64 15.05
N GLY A 157 -13.38 7.46 14.47
CA GLY A 157 -14.26 6.87 13.45
C GLY A 157 -15.65 6.58 14.00
N LYS A 158 -15.72 6.00 15.20
CA LYS A 158 -16.97 5.75 15.91
C LYS A 158 -17.66 7.06 16.30
N GLU A 159 -16.98 7.92 17.06
CA GLU A 159 -17.55 9.20 17.50
C GLU A 159 -17.99 10.07 16.32
N GLY A 160 -17.20 10.09 15.24
CA GLY A 160 -17.50 10.83 14.02
C GLY A 160 -18.74 10.30 13.33
N TYR A 161 -18.85 8.98 13.16
CA TYR A 161 -20.03 8.35 12.57
C TYR A 161 -21.28 8.56 13.42
N GLU A 162 -21.19 8.47 14.75
CA GLU A 162 -22.33 8.67 15.67
C GLU A 162 -22.87 10.10 15.64
N LYS A 163 -22.02 11.09 15.32
CA LYS A 163 -22.38 12.52 15.18
C LYS A 163 -23.04 12.84 13.83
N LEU A 164 -22.97 11.97 12.84
CA LEU A 164 -23.62 12.18 11.53
C LEU A 164 -25.15 12.19 11.67
N SER A 165 -25.83 12.86 10.73
CA SER A 165 -27.29 12.73 10.60
C SER A 165 -27.68 11.30 10.22
N GLU A 166 -28.93 10.89 10.47
CA GLU A 166 -29.38 9.54 10.13
C GLU A 166 -29.33 9.24 8.61
N GLU A 167 -29.60 10.25 7.79
CA GLU A 167 -29.45 10.17 6.32
C GLU A 167 -27.99 9.90 5.93
N GLU A 168 -27.04 10.64 6.52
CA GLU A 168 -25.61 10.44 6.29
C GLU A 168 -25.12 9.11 6.84
N LYS A 169 -25.61 8.65 8.00
CA LYS A 169 -25.30 7.31 8.53
C LYS A 169 -25.71 6.23 7.55
N GLN A 170 -26.93 6.31 7.01
CA GLN A 170 -27.40 5.36 6.01
C GLN A 170 -26.53 5.42 4.74
N LYS A 171 -26.15 6.62 4.31
CA LYS A 171 -25.22 6.81 3.19
C LYS A 171 -23.80 6.33 3.49
N CYS A 172 -23.30 6.41 4.71
CA CYS A 172 -21.93 6.04 5.09
C CYS A 172 -21.84 4.66 5.78
N LYS A 173 -22.91 3.86 5.71
CA LYS A 173 -22.88 2.43 6.08
C LYS A 173 -22.50 1.57 4.87
N GLY A 174 -21.62 0.60 5.05
CA GLY A 174 -21.22 -0.40 4.06
C GLY A 174 -21.38 -1.82 4.58
N ALA A 175 -21.44 -2.80 3.68
CA ALA A 175 -21.50 -4.22 4.01
C ALA A 175 -20.10 -4.84 4.17
N SER A 176 -19.11 -4.35 3.43
CA SER A 176 -17.74 -4.84 3.48
C SER A 176 -16.72 -3.74 3.21
N MET A 177 -15.44 -4.05 3.44
CA MET A 177 -14.33 -3.14 3.12
C MET A 177 -14.26 -2.77 1.63
N ASP A 178 -14.91 -3.52 0.74
CA ASP A 178 -14.95 -3.19 -0.69
C ASP A 178 -15.84 -1.98 -0.98
N ASN A 179 -16.72 -1.60 -0.05
CA ASN A 179 -17.45 -0.34 -0.14
C ASN A 179 -16.52 0.88 -0.09
N LEU A 180 -15.25 0.75 0.30
CA LEU A 180 -14.26 1.83 0.23
C LEU A 180 -13.87 2.22 -1.21
N PHE A 181 -14.29 1.45 -2.22
CA PHE A 181 -14.10 1.79 -3.65
C PHE A 181 -15.34 2.41 -4.31
N ASP A 182 -16.44 2.51 -3.55
CA ASP A 182 -17.65 3.19 -3.98
C ASP A 182 -17.43 4.71 -3.89
N VAL A 183 -17.66 5.40 -5.00
CA VAL A 183 -17.42 6.85 -5.12
C VAL A 183 -18.28 7.61 -4.11
N ASP A 184 -19.48 7.13 -3.83
CA ASP A 184 -20.39 7.77 -2.89
C ASP A 184 -19.90 7.63 -1.45
N LYS A 185 -19.26 6.50 -1.13
CA LYS A 185 -18.66 6.23 0.18
C LYS A 185 -17.32 6.90 0.35
N LEU A 186 -16.56 7.08 -0.73
CA LEU A 186 -15.32 7.84 -0.72
C LEU A 186 -15.52 9.31 -0.30
N ALA A 187 -16.74 9.85 -0.39
CA ALA A 187 -17.05 11.18 0.12
C ALA A 187 -17.13 11.24 1.65
N CYS A 188 -17.49 10.13 2.31
CA CYS A 188 -17.61 10.06 3.76
C CYS A 188 -16.26 10.25 4.46
N GLU A 189 -16.27 10.93 5.61
CA GLU A 189 -15.10 11.00 6.50
C GLU A 189 -15.03 9.81 7.46
N PHE A 190 -16.19 9.25 7.78
CA PHE A 190 -16.34 8.11 8.68
C PHE A 190 -17.28 7.11 8.05
N LEU A 191 -16.95 5.82 8.18
CA LEU A 191 -17.72 4.74 7.59
C LEU A 191 -17.94 3.65 8.64
N LEU A 192 -19.15 3.11 8.71
CA LEU A 192 -19.45 1.89 9.44
C LEU A 192 -19.52 0.73 8.45
N ILE A 193 -18.62 -0.24 8.58
CA ILE A 193 -18.64 -1.49 7.84
C ILE A 193 -19.27 -2.58 8.72
N GLY A 194 -20.31 -3.23 8.19
CA GLY A 194 -21.11 -4.17 8.96
C GLY A 194 -21.78 -3.47 10.15
N ASP A 195 -21.68 -4.07 11.33
CA ASP A 195 -22.34 -3.57 12.53
C ASP A 195 -21.39 -3.03 13.60
N ASN A 196 -20.07 -3.20 13.46
CA ASN A 196 -19.11 -2.85 14.51
C ASN A 196 -17.75 -2.33 14.02
N THR A 197 -17.47 -2.35 12.70
CA THR A 197 -16.17 -1.93 12.19
C THR A 197 -16.24 -0.47 11.76
N TYR A 198 -15.72 0.42 12.59
CA TYR A 198 -15.68 1.85 12.32
C TYR A 198 -14.37 2.23 11.64
N ILE A 199 -14.46 3.02 10.59
CA ILE A 199 -13.30 3.42 9.81
C ILE A 199 -13.27 4.93 9.71
N ALA A 200 -12.15 5.53 10.07
CA ALA A 200 -11.90 6.96 9.89
C ALA A 200 -11.03 7.17 8.66
N ARG A 201 -11.48 8.02 7.74
CA ARG A 201 -10.65 8.47 6.63
C ARG A 201 -9.54 9.34 7.19
N GLY A 202 -8.30 8.94 6.92
CA GLY A 202 -7.16 9.79 7.14
C GLY A 202 -7.10 10.92 6.12
N ASN A 203 -5.96 11.58 6.11
CA ASN A 203 -5.69 12.67 5.20
C ASN A 203 -5.55 12.14 3.77
N VAL A 204 -6.51 12.39 2.88
CA VAL A 204 -6.39 12.04 1.45
C VAL A 204 -5.26 12.85 0.82
N TYR A 205 -4.27 12.27 0.15
CA TYR A 205 -3.13 13.02 -0.41
C TYR A 205 -2.84 12.63 -1.86
N TYR A 206 -1.94 13.37 -2.50
CA TYR A 206 -1.47 13.09 -3.85
C TYR A 206 0.04 12.86 -3.84
N ASP A 207 0.50 11.91 -4.67
CA ASP A 207 1.92 11.70 -4.95
C ASP A 207 2.19 11.97 -6.44
N LEU A 208 3.32 12.62 -6.73
CA LEU A 208 3.98 12.60 -8.04
C LEU A 208 5.11 11.58 -7.99
N LEU A 209 4.89 10.43 -8.60
CA LEU A 209 5.85 9.32 -8.67
C LEU A 209 6.63 9.41 -9.97
N VAL A 210 7.96 9.34 -9.90
CA VAL A 210 8.83 9.30 -11.07
C VAL A 210 9.80 8.13 -10.95
N SER A 211 9.96 7.39 -12.04
CA SER A 211 10.87 6.26 -12.12
C SER A 211 12.30 6.67 -11.78
N ASP A 212 13.06 5.76 -11.15
CA ASP A 212 14.45 6.00 -10.76
C ASP A 212 15.35 6.39 -11.95
N GLY A 213 15.10 5.81 -13.13
CA GLY A 213 15.86 6.10 -14.35
C GLY A 213 15.62 7.50 -14.94
N THR A 214 14.56 8.20 -14.53
CA THR A 214 14.15 9.49 -15.11
C THR A 214 13.94 10.59 -14.07
N THR A 215 14.49 10.47 -12.86
CA THR A 215 14.25 11.47 -11.79
C THR A 215 14.66 12.90 -12.15
N GLY A 216 15.58 13.07 -13.10
CA GLY A 216 16.01 14.38 -13.61
C GLY A 216 15.10 14.97 -14.70
N ASP A 217 14.14 14.20 -15.21
CA ASP A 217 13.20 14.60 -16.26
C ASP A 217 11.78 14.31 -15.78
N LYS A 218 11.07 15.36 -15.34
CA LYS A 218 9.67 15.27 -14.89
C LYS A 218 8.77 15.51 -16.09
N PRO A 219 8.03 14.51 -16.59
CA PRO A 219 7.13 14.71 -17.71
C PRO A 219 6.10 15.81 -17.42
N VAL A 220 5.92 16.74 -18.36
CA VAL A 220 5.09 17.95 -18.20
C VAL A 220 3.63 17.62 -17.92
N ASP A 221 3.10 16.55 -18.52
CA ASP A 221 1.74 16.05 -18.30
C ASP A 221 1.51 15.59 -16.85
N CYS A 222 2.48 14.89 -16.29
CA CYS A 222 2.51 14.48 -14.90
C CYS A 222 2.57 15.68 -13.94
N GLU A 223 3.49 16.61 -14.18
CA GLU A 223 3.64 17.78 -13.32
C GLU A 223 2.39 18.67 -13.36
N SER A 224 1.86 18.95 -14.56
CA SER A 224 0.64 19.74 -14.71
C SER A 224 -0.56 19.08 -14.05
N THR A 225 -0.73 17.76 -14.20
CA THR A 225 -1.82 17.03 -13.54
C THR A 225 -1.70 17.09 -12.03
N TYR A 226 -0.51 16.83 -11.47
CA TYR A 226 -0.27 16.95 -10.03
C TYR A 226 -0.59 18.37 -9.52
N GLU A 227 -0.13 19.41 -10.22
CA GLU A 227 -0.38 20.81 -9.88
C GLU A 227 -1.86 21.19 -9.90
N THR A 228 -2.64 20.63 -10.83
CA THR A 228 -4.10 20.81 -10.86
C THR A 228 -4.76 20.07 -9.71
N LYS A 229 -4.42 18.79 -9.50
CA LYS A 229 -5.08 17.92 -8.52
C LYS A 229 -4.83 18.34 -7.09
N ARG A 230 -3.61 18.76 -6.76
CA ARG A 230 -3.27 19.23 -5.40
C ARG A 230 -4.00 20.51 -4.98
N LYS A 231 -4.52 21.28 -5.94
CA LYS A 231 -5.25 22.54 -5.71
C LYS A 231 -6.77 22.33 -5.62
N GLU A 232 -7.25 21.10 -5.75
CA GLU A 232 -8.67 20.80 -5.51
C GLU A 232 -9.08 21.27 -4.10
N PRO A 233 -10.31 21.81 -3.91
CA PRO A 233 -10.72 22.43 -2.64
C PRO A 233 -10.57 21.54 -1.41
N THR A 234 -10.68 20.23 -1.57
CA THR A 234 -10.50 19.23 -0.51
C THR A 234 -9.06 19.17 0.03
N GLN A 235 -8.10 19.84 -0.63
CA GLN A 235 -6.67 19.80 -0.34
C GLN A 235 -6.00 21.18 -0.26
N ALA A 236 -6.73 22.28 -0.51
CA ALA A 236 -6.19 23.60 -0.85
C ALA A 236 -5.34 24.31 0.22
N GLN A 237 -4.95 23.65 1.30
CA GLN A 237 -4.11 24.19 2.38
C GLN A 237 -2.96 23.26 2.79
N ARG A 238 -2.77 22.15 2.08
CA ARG A 238 -1.75 21.17 2.48
C ARG A 238 -0.35 21.56 2.03
N PRO A 239 0.67 21.27 2.84
CA PRO A 239 2.06 21.38 2.41
C PRO A 239 2.28 20.55 1.14
N ASN A 240 3.09 21.10 0.23
CA ASN A 240 3.60 20.38 -0.92
C ASN A 240 5.08 20.09 -0.67
N TYR A 241 5.39 18.85 -0.32
CA TYR A 241 6.74 18.43 -0.01
C TYR A 241 7.47 17.95 -1.25
N GLU A 242 8.79 18.11 -1.27
CA GLU A 242 9.69 17.58 -2.30
C GLU A 242 10.66 16.59 -1.64
N PRO A 243 10.26 15.33 -1.39
CA PRO A 243 11.07 14.41 -0.62
C PRO A 243 12.27 13.86 -1.39
N TYR A 244 12.25 13.92 -2.73
CA TYR A 244 13.39 13.52 -3.55
C TYR A 244 14.45 14.63 -3.62
N THR A 245 15.68 14.29 -3.25
CA THR A 245 16.86 15.15 -3.35
C THR A 245 18.02 14.39 -4.02
N GLU A 246 19.09 15.08 -4.40
CA GLU A 246 20.30 14.44 -4.96
C GLU A 246 20.93 13.38 -4.04
N LYS A 247 20.66 13.46 -2.72
CA LYS A 247 21.10 12.45 -1.77
C LYS A 247 20.46 11.10 -2.04
N CYS A 248 19.21 11.07 -2.52
CA CYS A 248 18.48 9.83 -2.75
C CYS A 248 19.16 8.98 -3.83
N LYS A 249 19.65 9.62 -4.90
CA LYS A 249 20.42 8.96 -5.95
C LYS A 249 21.76 8.43 -5.44
N THR A 250 22.48 9.27 -4.71
CA THR A 250 23.83 8.94 -4.20
C THR A 250 23.78 7.82 -3.15
N ALA A 251 22.81 7.87 -2.24
CA ALA A 251 22.61 6.89 -1.19
C ALA A 251 22.04 5.55 -1.71
N SER A 252 21.43 5.55 -2.90
CA SER A 252 20.89 4.36 -3.56
C SER A 252 21.93 3.55 -4.36
N ALA A 253 23.05 4.16 -4.74
CA ALA A 253 24.08 3.54 -5.59
C ALA A 253 25.07 2.65 -4.81
N ILE A 254 24.92 2.52 -3.49
CA ILE A 254 25.87 1.87 -2.58
C ILE A 254 25.34 0.50 -2.09
N VAL A 255 24.32 -0.06 -2.75
CA VAL A 255 23.73 -1.38 -2.41
C VAL A 255 24.07 -2.41 -3.46
#